data_AF-X0T3B0-F1
#
_entry.id   AF-X0T3B0-F1
#
_cell.length_a   1.000
_cell.length_b   1.000
_cell.length_c   1.000
_cell.angle_alpha   90.00
_cell.angle_beta   90.00
_cell.angle_gamma   90.00
#
_symmetry.space_group_name_H-M   'P 1'
#
loop_
_entity.id
_entity.type
_entity.pdbx_description
1 polymer ?
#
loop_
_entity_poly.entity_id
_entity_poly.type
_entity_poly.pdbx_seq_one_letter_code
_entity_poly.pdbx_strand_id
1 'polypeptide(L)'
;MQNQGLNNLYTTLTKVVPKNVLSTKNKARTWHYGYNEKYDFVVISKSGQIDQVIDINGLHIALPKPPSKVYSRSKKKEEQYWEAQEISKELKRIQSIFQWHEAPPQFKNKW
;
A
#
# COMPACT_ATOMS: atom_id res chain seq x y z
N MET A 1 38.64 7.02 -6.46
CA MET A 1 37.96 6.44 -5.28
C MET A 1 36.67 7.23 -5.04
N GLN A 2 35.56 6.82 -5.66
CA GLN A 2 34.25 7.40 -5.36
C GLN A 2 33.76 6.79 -4.05
N ASN A 3 33.56 7.63 -3.03
CA ASN A 3 33.04 7.20 -1.74
C ASN A 3 31.70 6.48 -1.95
N GLN A 4 31.68 5.19 -1.61
CA GLN A 4 30.49 4.33 -1.52
C GLN A 4 29.62 4.74 -0.31
N GLY A 5 29.25 6.02 -0.24
CA GLY A 5 28.47 6.58 0.86
C GLY A 5 27.18 7.17 0.32
N LEU A 6 26.05 6.64 0.81
CA LEU A 6 24.68 7.16 0.69
C LEU A 6 23.95 6.93 -0.64
N ASN A 7 23.52 5.69 -0.90
CA ASN A 7 22.33 5.44 -1.73
C ASN A 7 21.17 4.98 -0.84
N ASN A 8 20.87 5.70 0.24
CA ASN A 8 19.58 5.50 0.91
C ASN A 8 18.52 6.23 0.10
N LEU A 9 17.69 5.44 -0.60
CA LEU A 9 16.62 5.97 -1.46
C LEU A 9 15.58 6.78 -0.68
N TYR A 10 15.47 6.53 0.63
CA TYR A 10 14.62 7.28 1.54
C TYR A 10 15.17 7.24 2.97
N THR A 11 14.69 8.16 3.82
CA THR A 11 14.89 8.11 5.27
C THR A 11 13.55 8.06 5.99
N THR A 12 13.45 7.32 7.11
CA THR A 12 12.21 7.28 7.89
C THR A 12 12.20 8.44 8.89
N LEU A 13 11.24 9.35 8.75
CA LEU A 13 11.07 10.46 9.67
C LEU A 13 10.30 10.00 10.91
N THR A 14 11.00 9.97 12.05
CA THR A 14 10.37 9.67 13.34
C THR A 14 9.81 10.96 13.96
N LYS A 15 8.62 10.86 14.58
CA LYS A 15 7.97 11.95 15.35
C LYS A 15 7.39 13.13 14.56
N VAL A 16 7.19 13.02 13.23
CA VAL A 16 6.47 14.04 12.43
C VAL A 16 5.04 14.28 12.95
N VAL A 17 4.38 13.20 13.38
CA VAL A 17 3.04 13.25 13.97
C VAL A 17 3.11 12.73 15.41
N PRO A 18 2.55 13.46 16.40
CA PRO A 18 2.44 12.95 17.77
C PRO A 18 1.67 11.63 17.81
N LYS A 19 2.15 10.65 18.59
CA LYS A 19 1.57 9.29 18.66
C LYS A 19 0.06 9.30 18.97
N ASN A 20 -0.38 10.18 19.85
CA ASN A 20 -1.79 10.32 20.24
C ASN A 20 -2.66 10.76 19.06
N VAL A 21 -2.18 11.72 18.26
CA VAL A 21 -2.88 12.22 17.08
C VAL A 21 -2.90 11.17 15.98
N LEU A 22 -1.77 10.49 15.75
CA LEU A 22 -1.67 9.41 14.78
C LEU A 22 -2.67 8.29 15.09
N SER A 23 -2.72 7.84 16.34
CA SER A 23 -3.65 6.81 16.80
C SER A 23 -5.12 7.24 16.63
N THR A 24 -5.46 8.46 17.06
CA THR A 24 -6.82 8.99 16.97
C THR A 24 -7.28 9.16 15.53
N LYS A 25 -6.46 9.76 14.66
CA LYS A 25 -6.78 9.95 13.24
C LYS A 25 -6.85 8.62 12.48
N ASN A 26 -5.97 7.67 12.80
CA ASN A 26 -6.02 6.32 12.22
C ASN A 26 -7.28 5.55 12.67
N LYS A 27 -7.70 5.70 13.93
CA LYS A 27 -8.96 5.10 14.43
C LYS A 27 -10.17 5.71 13.73
N ALA A 28 -10.16 7.03 13.51
CA ALA A 28 -11.21 7.75 12.82
C ALA A 28 -11.14 7.65 11.28
N ARG A 29 -10.07 7.10 10.70
CA ARG A 29 -9.79 7.05 9.25
C ARG A 29 -9.83 8.42 8.56
N THR A 30 -9.32 9.46 9.22
CA THR A 30 -9.42 10.86 8.76
C THR A 30 -8.17 11.40 8.09
N TRP A 31 -7.28 10.51 7.62
CA TRP A 31 -6.18 10.92 6.75
C TRP A 31 -6.68 11.02 5.32
N HIS A 32 -6.92 12.24 4.87
CA HIS A 32 -7.33 12.52 3.50
C HIS A 32 -6.17 12.28 2.55
N TYR A 33 -6.45 11.68 1.40
CA TYR A 33 -5.48 11.49 0.33
C TYR A 33 -5.04 12.85 -0.22
N GLY A 34 -3.74 12.98 -0.51
CA GLY A 34 -3.15 14.22 -1.01
C GLY A 34 -2.26 14.92 0.02
N TYR A 35 -1.92 16.18 -0.25
CA TYR A 35 -1.03 16.97 0.59
C TYR A 35 -1.71 17.41 1.89
N ASN A 36 -0.98 17.32 3.01
CA ASN A 36 -1.43 17.74 4.32
C ASN A 36 -0.61 18.94 4.80
N GLU A 37 -1.16 20.15 4.65
CA GLU A 37 -0.49 21.41 5.02
C GLU A 37 -0.04 21.45 6.47
N LYS A 38 -0.81 20.87 7.39
CA LYS A 38 -0.51 20.92 8.83
C LYS A 38 0.76 20.19 9.22
N TYR A 39 1.06 19.09 8.52
CA TYR A 39 2.19 18.22 8.84
C TYR A 39 3.23 18.16 7.72
N ASP A 40 3.02 18.93 6.65
CA ASP A 40 3.89 19.04 5.48
C ASP A 40 4.30 17.68 4.90
N PHE A 41 3.32 16.84 4.57
CA PHE A 41 3.56 15.58 3.87
C PHE A 41 2.40 15.18 2.96
N VAL A 42 2.70 14.31 1.99
CA VAL A 42 1.71 13.74 1.08
C VAL A 42 1.20 12.41 1.63
N VAL A 43 -0.10 12.30 1.83
CA VAL A 43 -0.78 11.05 2.19
C VAL A 43 -1.13 10.29 0.93
N ILE A 44 -0.53 9.10 0.76
CA ILE A 44 -0.86 8.19 -0.35
C ILE A 44 -1.83 7.06 0.06
N SER A 45 -2.39 7.13 1.28
CA SER A 45 -3.33 6.13 1.79
C SER A 45 -4.76 6.35 1.32
N LYS A 46 -5.37 5.30 0.76
CA LYS A 46 -6.81 5.28 0.43
C LYS A 46 -7.70 4.79 1.57
N SER A 47 -7.13 4.11 2.58
CA SER A 47 -7.88 3.58 3.72
C SER A 47 -8.16 4.61 4.81
N GLY A 48 -7.60 5.81 4.68
CA GLY A 48 -7.63 6.86 5.70
C GLY A 48 -6.70 6.59 6.88
N GLN A 49 -5.77 5.63 6.75
CA GLN A 49 -4.82 5.25 7.80
C GLN A 49 -3.38 5.30 7.28
N ILE A 50 -2.47 5.89 8.06
CA ILE A 50 -1.04 5.98 7.75
C ILE A 50 -0.20 5.26 8.81
N ASP A 51 1.00 4.82 8.45
CA ASP A 51 1.93 4.15 9.36
C ASP A 51 3.22 4.96 9.58
N GLN A 52 4.15 4.90 8.64
CA GLN A 52 5.41 5.64 8.69
C GLN A 52 5.42 6.79 7.69
N VAL A 53 6.12 7.87 8.03
CA VAL A 53 6.44 8.97 7.12
C VAL A 53 7.88 8.80 6.66
N ILE A 54 8.08 8.80 5.36
CA ILE A 54 9.40 8.71 4.74
C ILE A 54 9.74 10.03 4.06
N ASP A 55 11.02 10.38 4.04
CA ASP A 55 11.57 11.46 3.24
C ASP A 55 12.31 10.87 2.04
N ILE A 56 11.96 11.35 0.86
CA ILE A 56 12.64 11.05 -0.40
C ILE A 56 13.11 12.38 -0.98
N ASN A 57 14.40 12.70 -0.82
CA ASN A 57 15.00 13.92 -1.35
C ASN A 57 14.23 15.21 -0.97
N GLY A 58 13.76 15.31 0.28
CA GLY A 58 12.98 16.45 0.76
C GLY A 58 11.46 16.34 0.54
N LEU A 59 10.97 15.31 -0.14
CA LEU A 59 9.54 15.02 -0.24
C LEU A 59 9.11 14.08 0.89
N HIS A 60 8.26 14.59 1.78
CA HIS A 60 7.70 13.80 2.88
C HIS A 60 6.45 13.06 2.44
N ILE A 61 6.42 11.74 2.63
CA ILE A 61 5.35 10.85 2.19
C ILE A 61 4.88 10.00 3.36
N ALA A 62 3.59 10.09 3.70
CA ALA A 62 2.94 9.22 4.66
C ALA A 62 2.46 7.93 3.99
N LEU A 63 3.12 6.82 4.31
CA LEU A 63 2.80 5.50 3.77
C LEU A 63 1.49 4.96 4.36
N PRO A 64 0.71 4.21 3.58
CA PRO A 64 -0.53 3.61 4.05
C PRO A 64 -0.25 2.58 5.14
N LYS A 65 -1.16 2.49 6.09
CA LYS A 65 -1.10 1.42 7.09
C LYS A 65 -1.32 0.06 6.40
N PRO A 66 -0.43 -0.93 6.61
CA PRO A 66 -0.63 -2.25 6.04
C PRO A 66 -1.96 -2.85 6.53
N PRO A 67 -2.66 -3.60 5.65
CA PRO A 67 -3.92 -4.23 6.04
C PRO A 67 -3.69 -5.23 7.17
N SER A 68 -4.67 -5.40 8.05
CA SER A 68 -4.58 -6.34 9.19
C SER A 68 -4.47 -7.80 8.75
N LYS A 69 -5.00 -8.12 7.56
CA LYS A 69 -4.88 -9.42 6.91
C LYS A 69 -4.06 -9.24 5.65
N VAL A 70 -2.77 -9.51 5.73
CA VAL A 70 -1.93 -9.74 4.56
C VAL A 70 -2.04 -11.23 4.24
N TYR A 71 -2.19 -11.58 2.96
CA TYR A 71 -2.14 -12.97 2.56
C TYR A 71 -0.78 -13.56 2.99
N SER A 72 -0.84 -14.66 3.73
CA SER A 72 0.32 -15.34 4.27
C SER A 72 0.13 -16.82 4.00
N ARG A 73 1.04 -17.43 3.26
CA ARG A 73 0.93 -18.83 2.85
C ARG A 73 1.01 -19.79 4.02
N SER A 74 1.92 -19.52 4.97
CA SER A 74 2.11 -20.30 6.18
C SER A 74 2.37 -19.39 7.40
N LYS A 75 2.51 -19.96 8.59
CA LYS A 75 3.05 -19.24 9.75
C LYS A 75 4.57 -19.32 9.83
N LYS A 76 5.17 -20.32 9.19
CA LYS A 76 6.62 -20.53 9.15
C LYS A 76 7.26 -19.69 8.06
N LYS A 77 8.44 -19.15 8.33
CA LYS A 77 9.15 -18.26 7.39
C LYS A 77 9.67 -19.03 6.18
N GLU A 78 10.07 -20.29 6.35
CA GLU A 78 10.65 -21.15 5.33
C GLU A 78 9.62 -21.53 4.24
N GLU A 79 8.34 -21.54 4.61
CA GLU A 79 7.23 -21.90 3.72
C GLU A 79 6.62 -20.65 3.01
N GLN A 80 7.14 -19.45 3.30
CA GLN A 80 6.75 -18.19 2.64
C GLN A 80 7.53 -17.97 1.36
N TYR A 81 7.03 -18.55 0.28
CA TYR A 81 7.52 -18.32 -1.07
C TYR A 81 6.35 -18.06 -2.03
N TRP A 82 6.67 -17.50 -3.20
CA TRP A 82 5.69 -17.24 -4.25
C TRP A 82 5.10 -18.55 -4.76
N GLU A 83 3.79 -18.69 -4.64
CA GLU A 83 3.04 -19.83 -5.14
C GLU A 83 2.06 -19.36 -6.20
N ALA A 84 2.02 -20.07 -7.34
CA ALA A 84 1.04 -19.80 -8.37
C ALA A 84 -0.35 -20.20 -7.84
N GLN A 85 -1.21 -19.20 -7.64
CA GLN A 85 -2.60 -19.46 -7.30
C GLN A 85 -3.37 -19.90 -8.54
N GLU A 86 -4.29 -20.84 -8.34
CA GLU A 86 -5.17 -21.27 -9.42
C GLU A 86 -6.10 -20.12 -9.83
N ILE A 87 -6.07 -19.78 -11.12
CA ILE A 87 -6.97 -18.78 -11.69
C ILE A 87 -8.42 -19.20 -11.38
N SER A 88 -9.24 -18.24 -10.96
CA SER A 88 -10.64 -18.52 -10.63
C SER A 88 -11.34 -19.23 -11.80
N LYS A 89 -12.26 -20.16 -11.49
CA LYS A 89 -13.02 -20.88 -12.53
C LYS A 89 -13.74 -19.92 -13.49
N GLU A 90 -14.13 -18.75 -13.00
CA GLU A 90 -14.78 -17.71 -13.79
C GLU A 90 -13.81 -17.12 -14.83
N LEU A 91 -12.59 -16.77 -14.42
CA LEU A 91 -11.55 -16.26 -15.34
C LEU A 91 -11.04 -17.33 -16.29
N LYS A 92 -10.92 -18.59 -15.84
CA LYS A 92 -10.53 -19.72 -16.71
C LYS A 92 -11.48 -19.95 -17.89
N ARG A 93 -12.74 -19.52 -17.78
CA ARG A 93 -13.73 -19.62 -18.87
C ARG A 93 -13.52 -18.57 -19.96
N ILE A 94 -12.83 -17.47 -19.65
CA ILE A 94 -12.51 -16.41 -20.60
C ILE A 94 -11.25 -16.81 -21.35
N GLN A 95 -11.43 -17.22 -22.61
CA GLN A 95 -10.36 -17.70 -23.47
C GLN A 95 -9.87 -16.65 -24.47
N SER A 96 -10.61 -15.54 -24.62
CA SER A 96 -10.25 -14.45 -25.55
C SER A 96 -10.64 -13.07 -25.03
N ILE A 97 -10.03 -12.04 -25.63
CA ILE A 97 -10.33 -10.63 -25.34
C ILE A 97 -11.79 -10.27 -25.70
N PHE A 98 -12.37 -10.91 -26.72
CA PHE A 98 -13.75 -10.64 -27.13
C PHE A 98 -14.74 -11.07 -26.05
N GLN A 99 -14.53 -12.27 -25.48
CA GLN A 99 -15.33 -12.76 -24.35
C GLN A 99 -15.20 -11.86 -23.11
N TRP A 100 -14.01 -11.28 -22.88
CA TRP A 100 -13.84 -10.27 -21.84
C TRP A 100 -14.65 -9.00 -22.14
N HIS A 101 -14.62 -8.49 -23.38
CA HIS A 101 -15.38 -7.30 -23.75
C HIS A 101 -16.90 -7.47 -23.63
N GLU A 102 -17.43 -8.66 -23.92
CA GLU A 102 -18.84 -9.00 -23.75
C GLU A 102 -19.26 -9.21 -22.29
N ALA A 103 -18.29 -9.46 -21.38
CA ALA A 103 -18.61 -9.75 -19.98
C ALA A 103 -19.32 -8.57 -19.29
N PRO A 104 -20.27 -8.85 -18.37
CA PRO A 104 -21.01 -7.82 -17.65
C PRO A 104 -20.10 -6.86 -16.87
N PRO A 105 -20.44 -5.57 -16.75
CA PRO A 105 -19.66 -4.60 -15.98
C PRO A 105 -19.43 -5.04 -14.52
N GLN A 106 -20.41 -5.71 -13.92
CA GLN A 106 -20.31 -6.26 -12.55
C GLN A 106 -19.18 -7.30 -12.44
N PHE A 107 -19.01 -8.13 -13.46
CA PHE A 107 -17.94 -9.12 -13.50
C PHE A 107 -16.58 -8.44 -13.64
N LYS A 108 -16.47 -7.45 -14.53
CA LYS A 108 -15.24 -6.65 -14.72
C LYS A 108 -14.87 -5.87 -13.47
N ASN A 109 -15.81 -5.30 -12.72
CA ASN A 109 -15.52 -4.56 -11.50
C ASN A 109 -14.96 -5.43 -10.35
N LYS A 110 -15.13 -6.76 -10.45
CA LYS A 110 -14.62 -7.72 -9.47
C LYS A 110 -13.14 -8.07 -9.71
N TRP A 111 -12.60 -7.80 -10.89
CA TRP A 111 -11.28 -8.24 -11.36
C TRP A 111 -10.48 -7.08 -11.95
#